data_AF-A0A3B9W2B0-F1
#
_entry.id   AF-A0A3B9W2B0-F1
#
_cell.length_a   1.000
_cell.length_b   1.000
_cell.length_c   1.000
_cell.angle_alpha   90.00
_cell.angle_beta   90.00
_cell.angle_gamma   90.00
#
_symmetry.space_group_name_H-M   'P 1'
#
loop_
_entity.id
_entity.type
_entity.pdbx_description
1 polymer ?
#
loop_
_entity_poly.entity_id
_entity_poly.type
_entity_poly.pdbx_seq_one_letter_code
_entity_poly.pdbx_strand_id
1 'polypeptide(L)' 'DIPLLTLVGHPVAINPDSRLRRHARDNNWPVYDFRSGRRAATLGLKAATAGGAVYGLWRGYSRMRGPRN' A
#
# COMPACT_ATOMS: atom_id res chain seq x y z
N ASP A 1 15.56 -1.49 17.09
CA ASP A 1 15.60 -0.02 17.20
C ASP A 1 15.09 0.53 18.51
N ILE A 2 14.08 -0.09 19.13
CA ILE A 2 13.52 0.37 20.43
C ILE A 2 14.61 0.65 21.50
N PRO A 3 15.60 -0.23 21.76
CA PRO A 3 16.58 0.03 22.82
C PRO A 3 17.35 1.33 22.62
N LEU A 4 17.79 1.61 21.39
CA LEU A 4 18.50 2.85 21.06
C LEU A 4 17.60 4.08 21.19
N LEU A 5 16.39 4.02 20.61
CA LEU A 5 15.46 5.16 20.60
C LEU A 5 14.95 5.49 22.01
N THR A 6 14.91 4.52 22.92
CA THR A 6 14.51 4.78 24.31
C THR A 6 15.55 5.58 25.09
N LEU A 7 16.81 5.60 24.63
CA LEU A 7 17.92 6.28 25.33
C LEU A 7 18.09 7.75 24.92
N VAL A 8 17.43 8.21 23.86
CA VAL A 8 17.56 9.59 23.37
C VAL A 8 16.45 10.48 23.91
N GLY A 9 16.70 11.78 24.04
CA GLY A 9 15.70 12.73 24.55
C GLY A 9 14.52 12.97 23.60
N HIS A 10 14.70 12.80 22.28
CA HIS A 10 13.68 13.10 21.26
C HIS A 10 13.61 11.97 20.21
N PRO A 11 12.99 10.83 20.53
CA PRO A 11 12.90 9.71 19.61
C PRO A 11 11.94 9.96 18.46
N VAL A 12 12.30 9.50 17.26
CA VAL A 12 11.46 9.54 16.06
C VAL A 12 11.58 8.21 15.33
N ALA A 13 10.45 7.58 15.01
CA ALA A 13 10.41 6.30 14.33
C ALA A 13 10.27 6.48 12.81
N ILE A 14 11.37 6.26 12.07
CA ILE A 14 11.41 6.34 10.61
C ILE A 14 11.22 4.95 10.00
N ASN A 15 10.30 4.83 9.05
CA ASN A 15 9.95 3.58 8.37
C ASN A 15 9.82 2.38 9.32
N PRO A 16 9.10 2.50 10.45
CA PRO A 16 9.12 1.47 11.48
C PRO A 16 8.50 0.17 10.99
N ASP A 17 9.01 -0.94 11.51
CA ASP A 17 8.33 -2.23 11.48
C ASP A 17 7.09 -2.22 12.40
N SER A 18 6.36 -3.33 12.45
CA SER A 18 5.12 -3.43 13.23
C SER A 18 5.34 -3.36 14.75
N ARG A 19 6.51 -3.82 15.24
CA ARG A 19 6.86 -3.80 16.66
C ARG A 19 7.24 -2.39 17.09
N LEU A 20 8.14 -1.74 16.36
CA LEU A 20 8.56 -0.37 16.61
C LEU A 20 7.39 0.60 16.45
N ARG A 21 6.48 0.39 15.48
CA ARG A 21 5.30 1.24 15.30
C ARG A 21 4.34 1.18 16.48
N ARG A 22 4.10 0.00 17.04
CA ARG A 22 3.28 -0.15 18.24
C ARG A 22 3.92 0.59 19.41
N HIS A 23 5.19 0.31 19.68
CA HIS A 23 5.92 0.97 20.75
C HIS A 23 5.96 2.50 20.59
N ALA A 24 6.20 3.00 19.38
CA ALA A 24 6.17 4.42 19.07
C ALA A 24 4.79 5.04 19.33
N ARG A 25 3.69 4.35 18.99
CA ARG A 25 2.33 4.81 19.31
C ARG A 25 2.08 4.82 20.81
N ASP A 26 2.46 3.76 21.51
CA ASP A 26 2.26 3.63 22.96
C ASP A 26 3.02 4.72 23.73
N ASN A 27 4.16 5.18 23.20
CA ASN A 27 4.99 6.23 23.79
C ASN A 27 4.81 7.61 23.13
N ASN A 28 3.83 7.77 22.24
CA ASN A 28 3.56 9.01 21.50
C ASN A 28 4.76 9.58 20.72
N TRP A 29 5.65 8.71 20.23
CA TRP A 29 6.77 9.10 19.38
C TRP A 29 6.27 9.45 17.97
N PRO A 30 6.81 10.52 17.34
CA PRO A 30 6.55 10.80 15.94
C PRO A 30 6.92 9.61 15.04
N VAL A 31 6.07 9.34 14.05
CA VAL A 31 6.25 8.26 13.08
C VAL A 31 6.21 8.81 11.67
N TYR A 32 7.26 8.53 10.88
CA TYR A 32 7.28 8.85 9.46
C TYR A 32 7.46 7.56 8.64
N ASP A 33 6.46 7.21 7.83
CA ASP A 33 6.54 6.05 6.93
C ASP A 33 6.49 6.46 5.46
N PHE A 34 7.67 6.55 4.86
CA PHE A 34 7.86 6.94 3.47
C PHE A 34 7.61 5.79 2.49
N ARG A 35 7.41 4.56 2.98
CA ARG A 35 7.12 3.39 2.13
C ARG A 35 5.64 3.28 1.79
N SER A 36 4.77 3.92 2.58
CA SER A 36 3.32 3.84 2.43
C SER A 36 2.84 4.24 1.03
N GLY A 37 3.35 5.35 0.50
CA GLY A 37 2.98 5.83 -0.85
C GLY A 37 3.35 4.85 -1.96
N ARG A 38 4.56 4.31 -1.93
CA ARG A 38 5.02 3.30 -2.91
C ARG A 38 4.15 2.04 -2.87
N ARG A 39 3.77 1.58 -1.68
CA ARG A 39 2.90 0.40 -1.51
C ARG A 39 1.51 0.65 -2.08
N ALA A 40 0.91 1.80 -1.79
CA ALA A 40 -0.39 2.20 -2.31
C ALA A 40 -0.39 2.29 -3.85
N ALA A 41 0.63 2.94 -4.43
CA ALA A 41 0.78 3.05 -5.88
C ALA A 41 0.93 1.68 -6.55
N THR A 42 1.75 0.79 -5.97
CA THR A 42 1.95 -0.57 -6.50
C THR A 42 0.64 -1.38 -6.47
N LEU A 43 -0.14 -1.25 -5.39
CA LEU A 43 -1.44 -1.91 -5.28
C LEU A 43 -2.43 -1.38 -6.32
N GLY A 44 -2.50 -0.05 -6.47
CA GLY A 44 -3.35 0.60 -7.47
C GLY A 44 -3.04 0.16 -8.89
N LEU A 45 -1.75 0.09 -9.25
CA LEU A 45 -1.31 -0.41 -10.55
C LEU A 45 -1.79 -1.85 -10.80
N LYS A 46 -1.57 -2.76 -9.84
CA LYS A 46 -2.00 -4.16 -9.96
C LYS A 46 -3.51 -4.29 -10.13
N ALA A 47 -4.28 -3.52 -9.35
CA ALA A 47 -5.74 -3.52 -9.44
C ALA A 47 -6.21 -2.99 -10.81
N ALA A 48 -5.60 -1.91 -11.30
CA ALA A 48 -5.93 -1.32 -12.60
C ALA A 48 -5.64 -2.30 -13.75
N THR A 49 -4.48 -2.98 -13.74
CA THR A 49 -4.14 -3.99 -14.75
C THR A 49 -5.16 -5.14 -14.77
N ALA A 50 -5.52 -5.67 -13.59
CA ALA A 50 -6.51 -6.75 -13.50
C ALA A 50 -7.89 -6.31 -14.00
N GLY A 51 -8.36 -5.13 -13.56
CA GLY A 51 -9.64 -4.57 -13.99
C GLY A 51 -9.70 -4.29 -15.49
N GLY A 52 -8.63 -3.72 -16.06
CA GLY A 52 -8.52 -3.46 -17.49
C GLY A 52 -8.55 -4.74 -18.34
N ALA A 53 -7.87 -5.80 -17.89
CA ALA A 53 -7.88 -7.09 -18.58
C ALA A 53 -9.28 -7.73 -18.60
N VAL A 54 -9.96 -7.78 -17.45
CA VAL A 54 -11.33 -8.32 -17.34
C VAL A 54 -12.30 -7.52 -18.22
N TYR A 55 -12.25 -6.19 -18.15
CA TYR A 55 -13.11 -5.33 -18.97
C TYR A 55 -12.85 -5.53 -20.47
N GLY A 56 -11.58 -5.57 -20.88
CA GLY A 56 -11.19 -5.80 -22.28
C GLY A 56 -11.72 -7.12 -22.83
N LEU A 57 -11.61 -8.20 -22.05
CA LEU A 57 -12.13 -9.52 -22.42
C LEU A 57 -13.66 -9.52 -22.53
N TRP A 58 -14.37 -8.96 -21.54
CA TRP A 58 -15.84 -8.88 -21.54
C TRP A 58 -16.36 -8.08 -22.74
N ARG A 59 -15.75 -6.91 -23.01
CA ARG A 59 -16.11 -6.04 -24.13
C ARG A 59 -15.81 -6.71 -25.47
N GLY A 60 -14.67 -7.40 -25.60
CA GLY A 60 -14.30 -8.16 -26.80
C GLY A 60 -15.27 -9.30 -27.09
N TYR A 61 -15.60 -10.10 -26.07
CA TYR A 61 -16.57 -11.19 -26.16
C TYR A 61 -17.98 -10.71 -26.54
N SER A 62 -18.44 -9.62 -25.92
CA SER A 62 -19.76 -9.04 -26.18
C SER A 62 -19.88 -8.55 -27.64
N ARG A 63 -18.78 -8.07 -28.24
CA ARG A 63 -18.78 -7.67 -29.66
C ARG A 63 -18.86 -8.86 -30.62
N MET A 64 -18.27 -10.01 -30.28
CA MET A 64 -18.32 -11.20 -31.13
C MET A 64 -19.69 -11.91 -31.14
N ARG A 65 -20.55 -11.63 -30.17
CA ARG A 65 -21.91 -12.19 -30.08
C ARG A 65 -23.03 -11.30 -30.64
N GLY A 66 -22.70 -10.21 -31.33
CA GLY A 66 -23.71 -9.37 -32.00
C GLY A 66 -24.51 -10.20 -33.03
N PRO A 67 -25.85 -10.05 -33.09
CA PRO A 67 -26.71 -10.93 -33.88
C PRO A 67 -26.41 -10.81 -35.37
N ARG A 68 -26.26 -11.97 -36.04
CA ARG A 68 -26.25 -12.09 -37.49
C ARG A 68 -27.70 -12.20 -37.95
N ASN A 69 -28.19 -11.18 -38.67
CA ASN A 69 -29.41 -11.26 -39.46
C ASN A 69 -29.18 -12.17 -40.67
#